data_AF-A0A7C5XQM5-F1
#
_entry.id   AF-A0A7C5XQM5-F1
#
_cell.length_a   1.000
_cell.length_b   1.000
_cell.length_c   1.000
_cell.angle_alpha   90.00
_cell.angle_beta   90.00
_cell.angle_gamma   90.00
#
_symmetry.space_group_name_H-M   'P 1'
#
loop_
_entity.id
_entity.type
_entity.pdbx_description
1 polymer ?
#
loop_
_entity_poly.entity_id
_entity_poly.type
_entity_poly.pdbx_seq_one_letter_code
_entity_poly.pdbx_strand_id
1 'polypeptide(L)'
;PQSPRFRGLHALRRYPNGEERCIACKLCEVVCPALAITIESAPREDGTRRTTRYDIDLFKCIFCGFCEEACPVDSIVETRIYEYHFEHRGEQIMTKDKLLAIGDRYEAQIAADRAADARYR
;
A
#
# COMPACT_ATOMS: atom_id res chain seq x y z
N PRO A 1 5.78 -21.83 -6.44
CA PRO A 1 6.80 -20.79 -6.68
C PRO A 1 6.09 -19.48 -7.06
N GLN A 2 6.54 -18.33 -6.53
CA GLN A 2 5.90 -17.04 -6.78
C GLN A 2 6.86 -16.08 -7.49
N SER A 3 6.33 -15.34 -8.47
CA SER A 3 7.05 -14.27 -9.18
C SER A 3 7.28 -13.05 -8.28
N PRO A 4 8.35 -12.28 -8.48
CA PRO A 4 8.51 -10.94 -7.87
C PRO A 4 7.39 -9.96 -8.21
N ARG A 5 6.60 -10.24 -9.26
CA ARG A 5 5.45 -9.42 -9.69
C ARG A 5 4.11 -9.90 -9.13
N PHE A 6 4.12 -10.79 -8.15
CA PHE A 6 2.88 -11.30 -7.58
C PHE A 6 2.13 -10.19 -6.85
N ARG A 7 0.81 -10.14 -7.07
CA ARG A 7 -0.10 -9.12 -6.54
C ARG A 7 -0.95 -9.71 -5.42
N GLY A 8 -0.56 -9.47 -4.18
CA GLY A 8 -1.24 -9.97 -2.97
C GLY A 8 -1.69 -8.86 -2.04
N LEU A 9 -1.59 -9.10 -0.73
CA LEU A 9 -2.02 -8.15 0.30
C LEU A 9 -1.26 -6.83 0.19
N HIS A 10 -1.95 -5.72 0.40
CA HIS A 10 -1.37 -4.39 0.27
C HIS A 10 -0.48 -4.06 1.47
N ALA A 11 0.57 -3.27 1.23
CA ALA A 11 1.43 -2.73 2.27
C ALA A 11 1.76 -1.26 2.00
N LEU A 12 1.92 -0.49 3.07
CA LEU A 12 2.48 0.86 3.01
C LEU A 12 3.92 0.84 3.49
N ARG A 13 4.82 1.37 2.68
CA ARG A 13 6.26 1.36 2.93
C ARG A 13 6.76 2.63 3.60
N ARG A 14 7.90 2.50 4.26
CA ARG A 14 8.67 3.60 4.84
C ARG A 14 9.97 3.83 4.07
N TYR A 15 10.52 5.02 4.21
CA TYR A 15 11.90 5.30 3.84
C TYR A 15 12.85 4.66 4.85
N PRO A 16 14.15 4.48 4.51
CA PRO A 16 15.14 3.94 5.44
C PRO A 16 15.32 4.74 6.74
N ASN A 17 14.90 6.01 6.76
CA ASN A 17 14.91 6.85 7.96
C ASN A 17 13.67 6.65 8.86
N GLY A 18 12.76 5.73 8.52
CA GLY A 18 11.53 5.44 9.26
C GLY A 18 10.32 6.31 8.92
N GLU A 19 10.50 7.33 8.07
CA GLU A 19 9.40 8.20 7.64
C GLU A 19 8.50 7.47 6.64
N GLU A 20 7.18 7.66 6.72
CA GLU A 20 6.27 7.07 5.74
C GLU A 20 6.50 7.63 4.34
N ARG A 21 6.46 6.77 3.32
CA ARG A 21 6.65 7.22 1.93
C ARG A 21 5.47 8.01 1.39
N CYS A 22 4.28 7.80 1.94
CA CYS A 22 3.05 8.39 1.44
C CYS A 22 3.06 9.92 1.58
N ILE A 23 3.05 10.62 0.45
CA ILE A 23 2.90 12.09 0.40
C ILE A 23 1.44 12.54 0.26
N ALA A 24 0.49 11.63 0.49
CA ALA A 24 -0.94 11.84 0.39
C ALA A 24 -1.43 12.41 -0.95
N CYS A 25 -0.77 12.14 -2.08
CA CYS A 25 -1.12 12.70 -3.40
C CYS A 25 -2.50 12.30 -3.95
N LYS A 26 -3.11 11.25 -3.40
CA LYS A 26 -4.41 10.66 -3.80
C LYS A 26 -4.48 10.05 -5.21
N LEU A 27 -3.34 9.87 -5.90
CA LEU A 27 -3.32 9.24 -7.21
C LEU A 27 -3.82 7.79 -7.18
N CYS A 28 -3.46 7.03 -6.15
CA CYS A 28 -3.92 5.65 -5.96
C CYS A 28 -5.44 5.55 -5.70
N GLU A 29 -6.05 6.56 -5.09
CA GLU A 29 -7.51 6.64 -4.89
C GLU A 29 -8.22 6.90 -6.23
N VAL A 30 -7.69 7.82 -7.03
CA VAL A 30 -8.26 8.18 -8.35
C VAL A 30 -8.13 7.04 -9.37
N VAL A 31 -6.99 6.35 -9.40
CA VAL A 31 -6.76 5.27 -10.37
C VAL A 31 -7.50 3.97 -10.01
N CYS A 32 -8.00 3.84 -8.78
CA CYS A 32 -8.60 2.60 -8.32
C CYS A 32 -9.91 2.31 -9.06
N PRO A 33 -9.97 1.28 -9.93
CA PRO A 33 -11.15 1.02 -10.76
C PRO A 33 -12.38 0.59 -9.93
N ALA A 34 -12.15 0.02 -8.75
CA ALA A 34 -13.19 -0.46 -7.85
C ALA A 34 -13.53 0.53 -6.72
N LEU A 35 -12.91 1.72 -6.70
CA LEU A 35 -13.09 2.73 -5.65
C LEU A 35 -12.93 2.14 -4.22
N ALA A 36 -11.93 1.25 -4.06
CA ALA A 36 -11.68 0.52 -2.82
C ALA A 36 -10.86 1.31 -1.80
N ILE A 37 -10.20 2.40 -2.22
CA ILE A 37 -9.28 3.18 -1.40
C ILE A 37 -9.96 4.48 -0.97
N THR A 38 -9.81 4.86 0.29
CA THR A 38 -10.30 6.15 0.83
C THR A 38 -9.15 6.87 1.54
N ILE A 39 -8.86 8.10 1.11
CA ILE A 39 -7.73 8.88 1.64
C ILE A 39 -8.18 10.24 2.15
N GLU A 40 -7.80 10.55 3.38
CA GLU A 40 -7.88 11.90 3.96
C GLU A 40 -6.48 12.36 4.35
N SER A 41 -6.22 13.66 4.22
CA SER A 41 -4.90 14.23 4.43
C SER A 41 -4.98 15.57 5.13
N ALA A 42 -4.04 15.81 6.05
CA ALA A 42 -3.88 17.07 6.74
C ALA A 42 -2.39 17.49 6.73
N PRO A 43 -2.11 18.80 6.85
CA PRO A 43 -0.76 19.26 7.16
C PRO A 43 -0.36 18.79 8.57
N ARG A 44 0.86 18.29 8.71
CA ARG A 44 1.50 17.99 9.98
C ARG A 44 2.21 19.24 10.52
N GLU A 45 2.59 19.23 11.79
CA GLU A 45 3.30 20.33 12.47
C GLU A 45 4.61 20.75 11.77
N ASP A 46 5.26 19.84 11.06
CA ASP A 46 6.48 20.09 10.28
C ASP A 46 6.20 20.75 8.91
N GLY A 47 4.95 21.09 8.63
CA GLY A 47 4.51 21.67 7.35
C GLY A 47 4.38 20.64 6.22
N THR A 48 4.70 19.37 6.46
CA THR A 48 4.56 18.31 5.46
C THR A 48 3.11 17.82 5.39
N ARG A 49 2.67 17.44 4.19
CA ARG A 49 1.35 16.82 4.00
C ARG A 49 1.44 15.32 4.20
N ARG A 50 0.59 14.77 5.06
CA ARG A 50 0.51 13.33 5.37
C ARG A 50 -0.95 12.86 5.42
N THR A 51 -1.13 11.55 5.36
CA THR A 51 -2.46 10.95 5.42
C THR A 51 -2.91 10.83 6.86
N THR A 52 -4.10 11.36 7.18
CA THR A 52 -4.77 11.11 8.45
C THR A 52 -5.55 9.80 8.39
N ARG A 53 -6.07 9.48 7.20
CA ARG A 53 -6.79 8.25 6.91
C ARG A 53 -6.29 7.66 5.60
N TYR A 54 -6.04 6.35 5.63
CA TYR A 54 -5.71 5.58 4.43
C TYR A 54 -6.32 4.20 4.61
N ASP A 55 -7.53 4.01 4.09
CA ASP A 55 -8.25 2.76 4.22
C ASP A 55 -8.36 2.07 2.85
N ILE A 56 -8.17 0.76 2.83
CA ILE A 56 -8.45 -0.08 1.67
C ILE A 56 -9.47 -1.13 2.07
N ASP A 57 -10.61 -1.16 1.37
CA ASP A 57 -11.61 -2.21 1.50
C ASP A 57 -11.25 -3.40 0.61
N LEU A 58 -10.76 -4.49 1.21
CA LEU A 58 -10.32 -5.67 0.47
C LEU A 58 -11.46 -6.45 -0.20
N PHE A 59 -12.72 -6.23 0.20
CA PHE A 59 -13.85 -6.84 -0.51
C PHE A 59 -14.22 -6.10 -1.79
N LYS A 60 -13.84 -4.82 -1.90
CA LYS A 60 -13.96 -4.06 -3.15
C LYS A 60 -12.73 -4.21 -4.03
N CYS A 61 -11.56 -4.33 -3.42
CA CYS A 61 -10.31 -4.40 -4.16
C CYS A 61 -10.26 -5.64 -5.07
N ILE A 62 -9.83 -5.44 -6.31
CA ILE A 62 -9.68 -6.50 -7.32
C ILE A 62 -8.22 -6.91 -7.56
N PHE A 63 -7.28 -6.44 -6.73
CA PHE A 63 -5.84 -6.80 -6.80
C PHE A 63 -5.20 -6.59 -8.17
N CYS A 64 -5.62 -5.53 -8.88
CA CYS A 64 -5.07 -5.17 -10.18
C CYS A 64 -3.69 -4.49 -10.11
N GLY A 65 -3.32 -3.99 -8.93
CA GLY A 65 -2.09 -3.22 -8.66
C GLY A 65 -1.86 -1.94 -9.44
N PHE A 66 -2.90 -1.32 -10.01
CA PHE A 66 -2.80 0.04 -10.55
C PHE A 66 -2.41 1.07 -9.47
N CYS A 67 -2.77 0.82 -8.21
CA CYS A 67 -2.36 1.67 -7.09
C CYS A 67 -0.83 1.68 -6.90
N GLU A 68 -0.17 0.53 -7.11
CA GLU A 68 1.29 0.39 -7.00
C GLU A 68 2.00 1.12 -8.16
N GLU A 69 1.47 1.00 -9.38
CA GLU A 69 2.03 1.64 -10.57
C GLU A 69 1.81 3.16 -10.60
N ALA A 70 0.65 3.62 -10.11
CA ALA A 70 0.34 5.05 -10.04
C ALA A 70 1.06 5.79 -8.92
N CYS A 71 1.69 5.08 -7.97
CA CYS A 71 2.32 5.70 -6.83
C CYS A 71 3.68 6.32 -7.21
N PRO A 72 3.85 7.65 -7.17
CA PRO A 72 5.07 8.31 -7.65
C PRO A 72 6.28 8.09 -6.73
N VAL A 73 6.04 7.64 -5.49
CA VAL A 73 7.04 7.52 -4.42
C VAL A 73 7.16 6.09 -3.91
N ASP A 74 6.53 5.13 -4.59
CA ASP A 74 6.57 3.71 -4.22
C ASP A 74 6.12 3.48 -2.77
N SER A 75 5.02 4.13 -2.39
CA SER A 75 4.48 4.07 -1.03
C SER A 75 3.55 2.89 -0.82
N ILE A 76 2.64 2.63 -1.76
CA ILE A 76 1.73 1.49 -1.70
C ILE A 76 2.25 0.41 -2.65
N VAL A 77 2.33 -0.82 -2.15
CA VAL A 77 2.77 -1.98 -2.92
C VAL A 77 1.88 -3.17 -2.62
N GLU A 78 1.83 -4.12 -3.55
CA GLU A 78 1.22 -5.42 -3.32
C GLU A 78 2.32 -6.42 -2.95
N THR A 79 2.07 -7.20 -1.89
CA THR A 79 3.03 -8.15 -1.35
C THR A 79 2.82 -9.56 -1.90
N ARG A 80 3.69 -10.49 -1.52
CA ARG A 80 3.56 -11.93 -1.78
C ARG A 80 2.51 -12.65 -0.92
N ILE A 81 1.87 -11.93 0.00
CA ILE A 81 0.94 -12.52 0.96
C ILE A 81 -0.41 -12.73 0.28
N TYR A 82 -0.81 -14.00 0.15
CA TYR A 82 -2.13 -14.40 -0.36
C TYR A 82 -2.93 -15.18 0.68
N GLU A 83 -2.29 -15.58 1.77
CA GLU A 83 -2.90 -16.36 2.85
C GLU A 83 -3.37 -15.43 3.95
N TYR A 84 -4.63 -15.00 3.83
CA TYR A 84 -5.34 -14.26 4.86
C TYR A 84 -6.83 -14.57 4.76
N HIS A 85 -7.51 -14.57 5.90
CA HIS A 85 -8.96 -14.70 5.97
C HIS A 85 -9.49 -13.71 6.99
N PHE A 86 -10.79 -13.42 6.88
CA PHE A 86 -11.50 -12.56 7.81
C PHE A 86 -12.66 -13.36 8.38
N GLU A 87 -12.82 -13.31 9.69
CA GLU A 87 -13.91 -14.02 10.39
C GLU A 87 -15.05 -13.05 10.73
N HIS A 88 -14.72 -11.77 10.87
CA HIS A 88 -15.68 -10.75 11.25
C HIS A 88 -15.76 -9.60 10.23
N ARG A 89 -16.96 -9.04 10.11
CA ARG A 89 -17.19 -7.86 9.27
C ARG A 89 -16.44 -6.66 9.85
N GLY A 90 -15.74 -5.94 8.99
CA GLY A 90 -14.89 -4.79 9.33
C GLY A 90 -13.41 -5.13 9.30
N GLU A 91 -13.04 -6.41 9.48
CA GLU A 91 -11.63 -6.83 9.44
C GLU A 91 -11.01 -6.65 8.05
N GLN A 92 -11.84 -6.78 6.99
CA GLN A 92 -11.44 -6.57 5.60
C GLN A 92 -10.99 -5.13 5.30
N ILE A 93 -11.34 -4.17 6.19
CA ILE A 93 -10.89 -2.79 6.06
C ILE A 93 -9.47 -2.71 6.61
N MET A 94 -8.54 -2.55 5.67
CA MET A 94 -7.14 -2.35 5.96
C MET A 94 -6.90 -0.88 6.22
N THR A 95 -6.81 -0.54 7.50
CA THR A 95 -6.48 0.81 7.95
C THR A 95 -5.00 1.10 7.73
N LYS A 96 -4.65 2.40 7.76
CA LYS A 96 -3.29 2.90 7.60
C LYS A 96 -2.28 2.15 8.47
N ASP A 97 -2.61 1.96 9.75
CA ASP A 97 -1.71 1.30 10.71
C ASP A 97 -1.48 -0.17 10.37
N LYS A 98 -2.53 -0.89 9.95
CA LYS A 98 -2.41 -2.29 9.50
C LYS A 98 -1.51 -2.38 8.27
N LEU A 99 -1.69 -1.48 7.30
CA LEU A 99 -0.90 -1.45 6.07
C LEU A 99 0.57 -1.12 6.33
N LEU A 100 0.84 -0.17 7.24
CA LEU A 100 2.20 0.16 7.66
C LEU A 100 2.84 -1.00 8.43
N ALA A 101 2.11 -1.68 9.31
CA ALA A 101 2.61 -2.84 10.04
C ALA A 101 3.00 -4.00 9.12
N ILE A 102 2.26 -4.21 8.01
CA ILE A 102 2.62 -5.19 6.97
C ILE A 102 3.88 -4.72 6.25
N GLY A 103 3.96 -3.45 5.86
CA GLY A 103 5.16 -2.89 5.23
C GLY A 103 6.39 -3.08 6.10
N ASP A 104 6.32 -2.71 7.36
CA ASP A 104 7.42 -2.84 8.33
C ASP A 104 7.85 -4.30 8.51
N ARG A 105 6.91 -5.25 8.52
CA ARG A 105 7.20 -6.68 8.65
C ARG A 105 7.86 -7.28 7.40
N TYR A 106 7.46 -6.84 6.20
CA TYR A 106 7.83 -7.48 4.94
C TYR A 106 8.73 -6.61 4.03
N GLU A 107 9.23 -5.47 4.52
CA GLU A 107 10.02 -4.51 3.73
C GLU A 107 11.22 -5.16 3.05
N ALA A 108 11.91 -6.11 3.70
CA ALA A 108 13.06 -6.80 3.10
C ALA A 108 12.66 -7.61 1.85
N GLN A 109 11.53 -8.32 1.92
CA GLN A 109 10.97 -9.09 0.79
C GLN A 109 10.52 -8.14 -0.33
N ILE A 110 9.77 -7.11 0.05
CA ILE A 110 9.24 -6.09 -0.87
C ILE A 110 10.38 -5.40 -1.61
N ALA A 111 11.42 -4.96 -0.90
CA ALA A 111 12.57 -4.27 -1.48
C ALA A 111 13.33 -5.18 -2.46
N ALA A 112 13.51 -6.46 -2.13
CA ALA A 112 14.13 -7.43 -3.03
C ALA A 112 13.29 -7.64 -4.31
N ASP A 113 11.97 -7.73 -4.18
CA ASP A 113 11.05 -7.90 -5.31
C ASP A 113 11.04 -6.67 -6.23
N ARG A 114 10.98 -5.47 -5.64
CA ARG A 114 11.06 -4.20 -6.38
C ARG A 114 12.40 -4.06 -7.09
N ALA A 115 13.50 -4.46 -6.45
CA ALA A 115 14.83 -4.42 -7.07
C ALA A 115 14.94 -5.40 -8.26
N ALA A 116 14.34 -6.59 -8.15
CA ALA A 116 14.30 -7.55 -9.24
C ALA A 116 13.45 -7.08 -10.44
N ASP A 117 12.39 -6.30 -10.19
CA ASP A 117 11.49 -5.80 -11.23
C ASP A 117 11.85 -4.41 -11.78
N ALA A 118 12.81 -3.70 -11.17
CA ALA A 118 13.12 -2.29 -11.45
C ALA A 118 13.41 -1.96 -12.92
N ARG A 119 13.87 -2.92 -13.73
CA ARG A 119 14.12 -2.72 -15.17
C ARG A 119 12.84 -2.56 -16.00
N TYR A 120 11.71 -3.05 -15.51
CA TYR A 120 10.45 -3.16 -16.26
C TYR A 120 9.39 -2.17 -15.78
N ARG A 121 9.75 -1.30 -14.84
CA ARG A 121 8.90 -0.28 -14.23
C ARG A 121 9.37 1.12 -14.58
#